data_AF-A0A3C1YBF7-F1
#
_entry.id   AF-A0A3C1YBF7-F1
#
_cell.length_a   1.000
_cell.length_b   1.000
_cell.length_c   1.000
_cell.angle_alpha   90.00
_cell.angle_beta   90.00
_cell.angle_gamma   90.00
#
_symmetry.space_group_name_H-M   'P 1'
#
loop_
_entity.id
_entity.type
_entity.pdbx_description
1 polymer ?
#
loop_
_entity_poly.entity_id
_entity_poly.type
_entity_poly.pdbx_seq_one_letter_code
_entity_poly.pdbx_strand_id
1 'polypeptide(L)' 'MAFSKESRRNKIRRRVRAAISGTTEMPRLAVFRSNKEIYVQLINDIDGKTI' A
#
# COMPACT_ATOMS: atom_id res chain seq x y z
N MET A 1 8.86 -22.91 9.20
CA MET A 1 7.40 -22.69 9.07
C MET A 1 7.12 -21.82 7.85
N ALA A 2 6.21 -22.23 6.97
CA ALA A 2 5.84 -21.41 5.82
C ALA A 2 5.02 -20.20 6.29
N PHE A 3 5.62 -19.01 6.25
CA PHE A 3 4.91 -17.76 6.53
C PHE A 3 3.67 -17.64 5.65
N SER A 4 2.52 -17.31 6.24
CA SER A 4 1.26 -17.14 5.49
C SER A 4 1.45 -16.10 4.36
N LYS A 5 0.77 -16.30 3.22
CA LYS A 5 0.83 -15.37 2.07
C LYS A 5 0.56 -13.91 2.49
N GLU A 6 -0.28 -13.72 3.49
CA GLU A 6 -0.60 -12.42 4.08
C GLU A 6 0.57 -11.82 4.86
N SER A 7 1.21 -12.59 5.75
CA SER A 7 2.35 -12.10 6.53
C SER A 7 3.52 -11.66 5.65
N ARG A 8 3.78 -12.38 4.55
CA ARG A 8 4.78 -12.00 3.55
C ARG A 8 4.41 -10.68 2.86
N ARG A 9 3.14 -10.52 2.47
CA ARG A 9 2.63 -9.29 1.83
C ARG A 9 2.78 -8.08 2.75
N ASN A 10 2.42 -8.23 4.02
CA ASN A 10 2.52 -7.16 5.01
C ASN A 10 3.98 -6.76 5.28
N LYS A 11 4.90 -7.72 5.32
CA LYS A 11 6.34 -7.44 5.45
C LYS A 11 6.88 -6.62 4.28
N ILE A 12 6.54 -7.00 3.05
CA ILE A 12 6.94 -6.25 1.84
C ILE A 12 6.32 -4.86 1.86
N ARG A 13 5.01 -4.75 2.15
CA ARG A 13 4.31 -3.46 2.20
C ARG A 13 4.94 -2.50 3.20
N ARG A 14 5.36 -2.98 4.39
CA ARG A 14 6.08 -2.18 5.38
C ARG A 14 7.43 -1.70 4.86
N ARG A 15 8.20 -2.57 4.20
CA ARG A 15 9.50 -2.19 3.60
C ARG A 15 9.34 -1.12 2.52
N VAL A 16 8.35 -1.27 1.62
CA VAL A 16 8.09 -0.30 0.55
C VAL A 16 7.67 1.05 1.13
N ARG A 17 6.80 1.05 2.15
CA ARG A 17 6.36 2.27 2.85
C ARG A 17 7.46 2.98 3.64
N ALA A 18 8.58 2.30 3.94
CA ALA A 18 9.72 2.96 4.58
C ALA A 18 10.48 3.88 3.60
N ALA A 19 10.40 3.62 2.29
CA ALA A 19 11.06 4.41 1.26
C ALA A 19 10.11 5.34 0.50
N ILE A 20 8.83 4.98 0.40
CA ILE A 20 7.82 5.71 -0.39
C ILE A 20 6.73 6.23 0.54
N SER A 21 6.60 7.56 0.58
CA SER A 21 5.50 8.31 1.19
C SER A 21 4.81 9.17 0.13
N GLY A 22 3.50 9.36 0.26
CA GLY A 22 2.70 10.22 -0.61
C GLY A 22 2.55 11.61 -0.01
N THR A 23 2.70 12.64 -0.84
CA THR A 23 2.43 14.04 -0.51
C THR A 23 1.16 14.52 -1.21
N THR A 24 0.73 15.75 -0.95
CA THR A 24 -0.45 16.34 -1.60
C THR A 24 -0.28 16.50 -3.11
N GLU A 25 0.93 16.82 -3.56
CA GLU A 25 1.27 16.97 -4.98
C GLU A 25 1.49 15.62 -5.67
N MET A 26 2.08 14.65 -4.94
CA MET A 26 2.31 13.30 -5.45
C MET A 26 1.76 12.25 -4.47
N PRO A 27 0.44 11.95 -4.55
CA PRO A 27 -0.20 11.00 -3.65
C PRO A 27 0.31 9.57 -3.89
N ARG A 28 0.34 8.78 -2.81
CA ARG A 28 0.81 7.39 -2.87
C ARG A 28 -0.31 6.50 -3.40
N LEU A 29 -0.05 5.87 -4.54
CA LEU A 29 -0.94 4.88 -5.12
C LEU A 29 -0.76 3.51 -4.42
N ALA A 30 -1.81 3.03 -3.77
CA ALA A 30 -1.86 1.74 -3.10
C ALA A 30 -2.68 0.73 -3.92
N VAL A 31 -2.04 -0.33 -4.42
CA VAL A 31 -2.70 -1.41 -5.16
C VAL A 31 -2.94 -2.61 -4.25
N PHE A 32 -4.18 -3.10 -4.24
CA PHE A 32 -4.54 -4.38 -3.64
C PHE A 32 -5.09 -5.32 -4.71
N ARG A 33 -4.36 -6.43 -4.94
CA ARG A 33 -4.82 -7.51 -5.82
C ARG A 33 -5.51 -8.60 -5.00
N SER A 34 -6.78 -8.85 -5.32
CA SER A 34 -7.54 -10.00 -4.85
C SER A 34 -7.46 -11.15 -5.88
N ASN A 35 -8.19 -12.24 -5.65
CA ASN A 35 -8.30 -13.31 -6.65
C ASN A 35 -9.28 -12.97 -7.78
N LYS A 36 -10.17 -11.99 -7.59
CA LYS A 36 -11.23 -11.62 -8.55
C LYS A 36 -10.90 -10.31 -9.27
N GLU A 37 -10.56 -9.29 -8.49
CA GLU A 37 -10.39 -7.91 -8.98
C GLU A 37 -9.15 -7.23 -8.36
N ILE A 38 -8.77 -6.11 -8.96
CA ILE A 38 -7.69 -5.24 -8.50
C ILE A 38 -8.31 -3.91 -8.05
N TYR A 39 -8.02 -3.54 -6.80
CA TYR A 39 -8.44 -2.27 -6.22
C TYR A 39 -7.25 -1.34 -6.09
N VAL A 40 -7.47 -0.06 -6.32
CA VAL A 40 -6.44 0.98 -6.26
C VAL A 40 -6.96 2.14 -5.43
N GLN A 41 -6.09 2.73 -4.60
CA GLN A 41 -6.40 3.90 -3.78
C GLN A 41 -5.28 4.94 -3.93
N LEU A 42 -5.64 6.21 -4.10
CA LEU A 42 -4.71 7.34 -4.02
C LEU A 42 -4.77 7.93 -2.61
N ILE A 43 -3.64 7.90 -1.90
CA ILE A 43 -3.59 8.28 -0.49
C ILE A 43 -2.59 9.42 -0.31
N ASN A 44 -3.03 10.51 0.29
CA ASN A 44 -2.12 11.52 0.84
C ASN A 44 -1.74 11.10 2.27
N ASP A 45 -0.46 10.76 2.49
CA ASP A 45 0.00 10.29 3.80
C ASP A 45 0.19 11.46 4.80
N ILE A 46 0.20 12.73 4.34
CA ILE A 46 0.29 13.93 5.20
C ILE A 46 -1.05 14.18 5.89
N ASP A 47 -2.12 14.31 5.10
CA ASP A 47 -3.47 14.60 5.61
C ASP A 47 -4.21 13.33 6.07
N GLY A 48 -3.67 12.15 5.75
CA GLY A 48 -4.30 10.86 6.03
C GLY A 48 -5.58 10.63 5.23
N LYS A 49 -5.80 11.39 4.15
CA LYS A 49 -7.01 11.32 3.31
C LYS A 49 -6.75 10.50 2.06
N THR A 50 -7.77 9.74 1.68
CA THR A 50 -7.84 9.10 0.36
C THR A 50 -8.54 10.07 -0.58
N ILE A 51 -7.96 10.29 -1.75
CA ILE A 51 -8.50 11.13 -2.83
C ILE A 51 -9.20 10.22 -3.83
#